data_AF-A0A962I882-F1
#
_entry.id   AF-A0A962I882-F1
#
_cell.length_a   1.000
_cell.length_b   1.000
_cell.length_c   1.000
_cell.angle_alpha   90.00
_cell.angle_beta   90.00
_cell.angle_gamma   90.00
#
_symmetry.space_group_name_H-M   'P 1'
#
loop_
_entity.id
_entity.type
_entity.pdbx_description
1 polymer ?
#
loop_
_entity_poly.entity_id
_entity_poly.type
_entity_poly.pdbx_seq_one_letter_code
_entity_poly.pdbx_strand_id
1 'polypeptide(L)'
;MGSLRRGWTGGQWGAMERVVGGSGHSRQVRLSAWLCAVWLALTLPVSVVLAQPGPPPDAAAVTLSASEKREVVLALAEVLRERFAFRERGREAARQIEALELRGAFRDARTAAELLSLIEEQIAPIVNDGHFRARYFGPEMVAGFSDAPPSADEVAAFHDEVRLRGGEIPEVRWLPGNVGYLRISR
;
A
#
# COMPACT_ATOMS: atom_id res chain seq x y z
N MET A 1 -46.29 10.63 25.37
CA MET A 1 -47.12 11.70 24.78
C MET A 1 -46.20 12.86 24.43
N GLY A 2 -46.11 13.23 23.16
CA GLY A 2 -45.15 14.22 22.67
C GLY A 2 -45.05 14.18 21.15
N SER A 3 -46.15 14.57 20.50
CA SER A 3 -46.27 14.73 19.05
C SER A 3 -45.73 16.10 18.66
N LEU A 4 -44.95 16.20 17.58
CA LEU A 4 -45.10 17.29 16.61
C LEU A 4 -44.44 16.98 15.26
N ARG A 5 -45.32 16.96 14.24
CA ARG A 5 -45.06 16.89 12.80
C ARG A 5 -44.38 18.15 12.28
N ARG A 6 -43.62 18.04 11.20
CA ARG A 6 -43.50 18.95 10.02
C ARG A 6 -42.68 18.16 8.98
N GLY A 7 -43.12 17.80 7.78
CA GLY A 7 -44.07 18.42 6.87
C GLY A 7 -43.31 19.30 5.88
N TRP A 8 -42.76 18.70 4.80
CA TRP A 8 -42.20 19.43 3.66
C TRP A 8 -42.90 18.93 2.38
N THR A 9 -43.45 19.88 1.63
CA THR A 9 -44.32 19.71 0.47
C THR A 9 -43.92 20.67 -0.63
N GLY A 10 -44.01 20.21 -1.89
CA GLY A 10 -44.14 21.05 -3.10
C GLY A 10 -42.81 21.38 -3.80
N GLY A 11 -42.69 21.31 -5.13
CA GLY A 11 -43.66 21.01 -6.17
C GLY A 11 -43.13 21.34 -7.58
N GLN A 12 -43.85 20.83 -8.60
CA GLN A 12 -44.05 21.32 -10.00
C GLN A 12 -42.83 21.45 -10.94
N TRP A 13 -42.72 20.76 -12.10
CA TRP A 13 -43.56 20.54 -13.31
C TRP A 13 -43.69 21.72 -14.29
N GLY A 14 -43.36 21.46 -15.58
CA GLY A 14 -43.72 22.22 -16.79
C GLY A 14 -42.53 22.87 -17.51
N ALA A 15 -42.34 22.89 -18.84
CA ALA A 15 -43.17 22.54 -20.01
C ALA A 15 -42.21 22.34 -21.23
N MET A 16 -42.32 21.28 -22.05
CA MET A 16 -42.95 21.22 -23.40
C MET A 16 -43.21 22.54 -24.14
N GLU A 17 -42.59 22.71 -25.32
CA GLU A 17 -43.20 22.86 -26.67
C GLU A 17 -42.05 22.98 -27.71
N ARG A 18 -41.95 22.13 -28.75
CA ARG A 18 -42.60 22.21 -30.09
C ARG A 18 -42.37 23.60 -30.74
N VAL A 19 -41.98 23.76 -32.01
CA VAL A 19 -42.54 23.14 -33.23
C VAL A 19 -41.83 23.68 -34.51
N VAL A 20 -41.88 22.91 -35.61
CA VAL A 20 -41.83 23.29 -37.05
C VAL A 20 -40.50 23.86 -37.59
N GLY A 21 -39.93 23.45 -38.73
CA GLY A 21 -40.46 22.79 -39.93
C GLY A 21 -40.08 23.64 -41.15
N GLY A 22 -39.63 23.04 -42.26
CA GLY A 22 -39.33 23.82 -43.46
C GLY A 22 -38.44 23.12 -44.49
N SER A 23 -39.04 22.27 -45.30
CA SER A 23 -38.50 21.69 -46.53
C SER A 23 -38.47 22.71 -47.68
N GLY A 24 -37.38 22.73 -48.47
CA GLY A 24 -37.29 23.51 -49.71
C GLY A 24 -36.31 22.88 -50.70
N HIS A 25 -36.84 22.41 -51.82
CA HIS A 25 -36.15 21.67 -52.87
C HIS A 25 -35.32 22.55 -53.81
N SER A 26 -34.34 21.88 -54.45
CA SER A 26 -33.92 22.03 -55.86
C SER A 26 -33.11 23.26 -56.28
N ARG A 27 -31.87 23.01 -56.74
CA ARG A 27 -31.47 23.11 -58.16
C ARG A 27 -30.03 22.61 -58.34
N GLN A 28 -29.86 21.62 -59.21
CA GLN A 28 -28.56 21.19 -59.72
C GLN A 28 -28.01 22.26 -60.68
N VAL A 29 -26.74 22.63 -60.51
CA VAL A 29 -25.88 23.10 -61.60
C VAL A 29 -24.54 22.38 -61.47
N ARG A 30 -24.09 21.84 -62.60
CA ARG A 30 -22.97 20.94 -62.79
C ARG A 30 -21.62 21.69 -62.82
N LEU A 31 -20.54 20.90 -62.73
CA LEU A 31 -19.13 21.22 -63.08
C LEU A 31 -18.44 22.06 -61.98
N SER A 32 -17.22 21.81 -61.51
CA SER A 32 -16.01 21.25 -62.13
C SER A 32 -14.89 21.22 -61.08
N ALA A 33 -13.84 20.44 -61.37
CA ALA A 33 -12.45 20.58 -60.89
C ALA A 33 -12.11 20.13 -59.45
N TRP A 34 -11.65 18.87 -59.37
CA TRP A 34 -10.32 18.46 -58.90
C TRP A 34 -9.50 19.41 -58.01
N LEU A 35 -8.95 18.79 -56.94
CA LEU A 35 -7.80 19.16 -56.09
C LEU A 35 -8.09 20.06 -54.87
N CYS A 36 -8.12 19.45 -53.68
CA CYS A 36 -7.31 19.91 -52.56
C CYS A 36 -7.17 18.80 -51.51
N ALA A 37 -5.92 18.36 -51.38
CA ALA A 37 -5.45 17.29 -50.54
C ALA A 37 -5.36 17.72 -49.06
N VAL A 38 -5.52 16.72 -48.18
CA VAL A 38 -4.77 16.52 -46.92
C VAL A 38 -4.74 17.73 -45.97
N TRP A 39 -5.63 17.74 -44.98
CA TRP A 39 -5.40 18.33 -43.66
C TRP A 39 -6.24 17.61 -42.59
N LEU A 40 -5.93 16.34 -42.30
CA LEU A 40 -6.32 15.75 -41.01
C LEU A 40 -5.15 15.97 -40.04
N ALA A 41 -5.24 17.10 -39.33
CA ALA A 41 -4.27 17.53 -38.35
C ALA A 41 -4.18 16.51 -37.21
N LEU A 42 -2.93 16.14 -36.97
CA LEU A 42 -2.38 15.29 -35.93
C LEU A 42 -2.87 15.72 -34.53
N THR A 43 -3.78 14.96 -33.91
CA THR A 43 -4.07 15.07 -32.47
C THR A 43 -3.33 13.95 -31.76
N LEU A 44 -2.08 14.20 -31.37
CA LEU A 44 -1.33 13.29 -30.51
C LEU A 44 -1.86 13.44 -29.07
N PRO A 45 -2.48 12.42 -28.47
CA PRO A 45 -2.75 12.44 -27.04
C PRO A 45 -1.42 12.38 -26.30
N VAL A 46 -1.10 13.43 -25.54
CA VAL A 46 -0.04 13.39 -24.54
C VAL A 46 -0.47 12.34 -23.51
N SER A 47 0.09 11.14 -23.65
CA SER A 47 -0.12 10.08 -22.67
C SER A 47 0.66 10.46 -21.43
N VAL A 48 -0.06 10.88 -20.39
CA VAL A 48 0.51 11.04 -19.06
C VAL A 48 0.88 9.63 -18.58
N VAL A 49 2.17 9.31 -18.63
CA VAL A 49 2.71 8.09 -18.03
C VAL A 49 2.68 8.30 -16.52
N LEU A 50 1.65 7.76 -15.86
CA LEU A 50 1.67 7.58 -14.42
C LEU A 50 2.80 6.60 -14.11
N ALA A 51 3.79 7.04 -13.32
CA ALA A 51 4.90 6.21 -12.90
C ALA A 51 4.35 4.97 -12.18
N GLN A 52 4.48 3.81 -12.83
CA GLN A 52 4.21 2.53 -12.18
C GLN A 52 5.26 2.36 -11.07
N PRO A 53 4.89 1.81 -9.89
CA PRO A 53 5.87 1.47 -8.87
C PRO A 53 6.95 0.60 -9.52
N GLY A 54 8.21 1.00 -9.35
CA GLY A 54 9.35 0.29 -9.92
C GLY A 54 9.41 -1.17 -9.44
N PRO A 55 10.18 -2.03 -10.13
CA PRO A 55 10.42 -3.39 -9.66
C PRO A 55 10.96 -3.36 -8.21
N PRO A 56 10.62 -4.37 -7.38
CA PRO A 56 11.09 -4.41 -6.01
C PRO A 56 12.63 -4.41 -5.97
N PRO A 57 13.24 -3.78 -4.96
CA PRO A 57 14.69 -3.65 -4.86
C PRO A 57 15.36 -5.02 -4.79
N ASP A 58 16.37 -5.22 -5.65
CA ASP A 58 17.08 -6.51 -5.78
C ASP A 58 18.24 -6.61 -4.79
N ALA A 59 18.09 -7.47 -3.78
CA ALA A 59 19.12 -7.71 -2.77
C ALA A 59 20.38 -8.42 -3.33
N ALA A 60 20.28 -9.10 -4.48
CA ALA A 60 21.43 -9.75 -5.11
C ALA A 60 22.35 -8.74 -5.80
N ALA A 61 21.81 -7.58 -6.21
CA ALA A 61 22.58 -6.48 -6.79
C ALA A 61 23.36 -5.65 -5.75
N VAL A 62 23.04 -5.80 -4.47
CA VAL A 62 23.68 -5.06 -3.37
C VAL A 62 24.88 -5.85 -2.87
N THR A 63 26.09 -5.33 -3.09
CA THR A 63 27.32 -5.87 -2.52
C THR A 63 27.56 -5.34 -1.11
N LEU A 64 28.14 -6.17 -0.25
CA LEU A 64 28.45 -5.80 1.14
C LEU A 64 29.93 -6.02 1.45
N SER A 65 30.56 -5.00 2.01
CA SER A 65 31.88 -5.09 2.62
C SER A 65 31.86 -5.97 3.88
N ALA A 66 33.04 -6.38 4.34
CA ALA A 66 33.16 -7.15 5.58
C ALA A 66 32.61 -6.39 6.81
N SER A 67 32.83 -5.08 6.87
CA SER A 67 32.32 -4.22 7.95
C SER A 67 30.80 -4.11 7.92
N GLU A 68 30.20 -3.90 6.75
CA GLU A 68 28.73 -3.76 6.62
C GLU A 68 28.01 -5.05 7.02
N LYS A 69 28.53 -6.23 6.62
CA LYS A 69 27.96 -7.52 7.05
C LYS A 69 27.98 -7.66 8.57
N ARG A 70 29.13 -7.36 9.18
CA ARG A 70 29.29 -7.41 10.64
C ARG A 70 28.32 -6.44 11.33
N GLU A 71 28.22 -5.22 10.83
CA GLU A 71 27.32 -4.20 11.37
C GLU A 71 25.86 -4.66 11.33
N VAL A 72 25.40 -5.20 10.21
CA VAL A 72 24.03 -5.74 10.08
C VAL A 72 23.77 -6.87 11.08
N VAL A 73 24.70 -7.82 11.21
CA VAL A 73 24.55 -8.97 12.13
C VAL A 73 24.53 -8.53 13.59
N LEU A 74 25.40 -7.58 13.97
CA LEU A 74 25.46 -7.08 15.35
C LEU A 74 24.27 -6.16 15.67
N ALA A 75 23.82 -5.34 14.72
CA ALA A 75 22.61 -4.54 14.87
C ALA A 75 21.37 -5.43 15.06
N LEU A 76 21.29 -6.56 14.33
CA LEU A 76 20.23 -7.55 14.52
C LEU A 76 20.26 -8.16 15.93
N ALA A 77 21.45 -8.51 16.44
CA ALA A 77 21.59 -9.01 17.81
C ALA A 77 21.11 -7.99 18.85
N GLU A 78 21.43 -6.70 18.66
CA GLU A 78 20.96 -5.63 19.55
C GLU A 78 19.43 -5.46 19.49
N VAL A 79 18.84 -5.45 18.29
CA VAL A 79 17.39 -5.35 18.14
C VAL A 79 16.67 -6.51 18.85
N LEU A 80 17.20 -7.73 18.74
CA LEU A 80 16.65 -8.88 19.46
C LEU A 80 16.83 -8.76 20.98
N ARG A 81 17.95 -8.18 21.44
CA ARG A 81 18.21 -7.95 22.87
C ARG A 81 17.22 -6.95 23.47
N GLU A 82 16.94 -5.86 22.76
CA GLU A 82 16.15 -4.74 23.27
C GLU A 82 14.65 -4.91 23.06
N ARG A 83 14.26 -5.40 21.88
CA ARG A 83 12.87 -5.31 21.38
C ARG A 83 12.15 -6.65 21.29
N PHE A 84 12.83 -7.77 21.48
CA PHE A 84 12.18 -9.07 21.38
C PHE A 84 11.17 -9.27 22.52
N ALA A 85 9.99 -9.77 22.18
CA ALA A 85 8.86 -9.90 23.10
C ALA A 85 9.21 -10.72 24.37
N PHE A 86 10.06 -11.74 24.21
CA PHE A 86 10.57 -12.57 25.31
C PHE A 86 12.00 -12.14 25.70
N ARG A 87 12.14 -11.14 26.57
CA ARG A 87 13.44 -10.49 26.88
C ARG A 87 14.60 -11.46 27.12
N GLU A 88 14.44 -12.47 27.97
CA GLU A 88 15.52 -13.41 28.26
C GLU A 88 15.91 -14.28 27.05
N ARG A 89 14.92 -14.69 26.23
CA ARG A 89 15.19 -15.37 24.96
C ARG A 89 15.89 -14.45 23.96
N GLY A 90 15.49 -13.18 23.90
CA GLY A 90 16.13 -12.18 23.05
C GLY A 90 17.59 -11.96 23.40
N ARG A 91 17.91 -11.84 24.70
CA ARG A 91 19.28 -11.74 25.21
C ARG A 91 20.12 -12.98 24.90
N GLU A 92 19.54 -14.17 25.06
CA GLU A 92 20.23 -15.43 24.73
C GLU A 92 20.48 -15.55 23.23
N ALA A 93 19.49 -15.26 22.39
CA ALA A 93 19.64 -15.24 20.94
C ALA A 93 20.72 -14.26 20.50
N ALA A 94 20.74 -13.04 21.06
CA ALA A 94 21.76 -12.04 20.77
C ALA A 94 23.19 -12.56 21.06
N ARG A 95 23.41 -13.20 22.22
CA ARG A 95 24.72 -13.81 22.55
C ARG A 95 25.13 -14.88 21.56
N GLN A 96 24.20 -15.74 21.14
CA GLN A 96 24.49 -16.81 20.18
C GLN A 96 24.82 -16.25 18.79
N ILE A 97 24.12 -15.20 18.36
CA ILE A 97 24.38 -14.49 17.10
C ILE A 97 25.77 -13.84 17.13
N GLU A 98 26.13 -13.16 18.22
CA GLU A 98 27.47 -12.58 18.41
C GLU A 98 28.56 -13.67 18.35
N ALA A 99 28.32 -14.83 18.96
CA ALA A 99 29.25 -15.96 18.87
C ALA A 99 29.37 -16.53 17.44
N LEU A 100 28.30 -16.52 16.64
CA LEU A 100 28.35 -16.89 15.22
C LEU A 100 29.17 -15.88 14.41
N GLU A 101 28.96 -14.58 14.64
CA GLU A 101 29.74 -13.51 14.01
C GLU A 101 31.23 -13.65 14.30
N LEU A 102 31.60 -13.84 15.57
CA LEU A 102 32.99 -14.00 16.01
C LEU A 102 33.67 -15.22 15.36
N ARG A 103 32.92 -16.30 15.11
CA ARG A 103 33.41 -17.49 14.40
C ARG A 103 33.49 -17.30 12.89
N GLY A 104 32.95 -16.21 12.37
CA GLY A 104 32.97 -15.86 10.95
C GLY A 104 31.86 -16.51 10.13
N ALA A 105 30.74 -16.90 10.74
CA ALA A 105 29.63 -17.59 10.05
C ALA A 105 29.08 -16.80 8.84
N PHE A 106 29.25 -15.48 8.82
CA PHE A 106 28.73 -14.59 7.77
C PHE A 106 29.82 -14.02 6.85
N ARG A 107 31.08 -14.47 7.00
CA ARG A 107 32.23 -13.84 6.33
C ARG A 107 32.16 -13.93 4.81
N ASP A 108 31.68 -15.06 4.30
CA ASP A 108 31.74 -15.39 2.88
C ASP A 108 30.58 -14.81 2.05
N ALA A 109 29.52 -14.30 2.68
CA ALA A 109 28.47 -13.58 1.97
C ALA A 109 29.06 -12.36 1.25
N ARG A 110 28.73 -12.16 -0.01
CA ARG A 110 29.20 -11.03 -0.84
C ARG A 110 28.08 -10.07 -1.16
N THR A 111 26.85 -10.55 -1.13
CA THR A 111 25.65 -9.76 -1.44
C THR A 111 24.69 -9.73 -0.26
N ALA A 112 23.75 -8.78 -0.26
CA ALA A 112 22.69 -8.74 0.74
C ALA A 112 21.80 -9.99 0.67
N ALA A 113 21.53 -10.52 -0.52
CA ALA A 113 20.79 -11.78 -0.69
C ALA A 113 21.49 -12.98 -0.03
N GLU A 114 22.81 -13.10 -0.19
CA GLU A 114 23.59 -14.16 0.46
C GLU A 114 23.61 -13.99 1.99
N LEU A 115 23.76 -12.76 2.49
CA LEU A 115 23.70 -12.49 3.93
C LEU A 115 22.32 -12.84 4.52
N LEU A 116 21.24 -12.44 3.84
CA LEU A 116 19.87 -12.78 4.26
C LEU A 116 19.63 -14.30 4.30
N SER A 117 20.19 -15.03 3.34
CA SER A 117 20.11 -16.50 3.31
C SER A 117 20.83 -17.11 4.51
N LEU A 118 22.01 -16.62 4.86
CA LEU A 118 22.74 -17.07 6.05
C LEU A 118 22.03 -16.68 7.35
N ILE A 119 21.36 -15.52 7.41
CA ILE A 119 20.53 -15.14 8.57
C ILE A 119 19.37 -16.11 8.72
N GLU A 120 18.67 -16.45 7.64
CA GLU A 120 17.58 -17.43 7.68
C GLU A 120 18.09 -18.82 8.12
N GLU A 121 19.22 -19.28 7.59
CA GLU A 121 19.78 -20.59 7.92
C GLU A 121 20.31 -20.67 9.36
N GLN A 122 21.06 -19.66 9.80
CA GLN A 122 21.84 -19.73 11.04
C GLN A 122 21.12 -19.07 12.22
N ILE A 123 20.35 -18.00 12.00
CA ILE A 123 19.75 -17.20 13.06
C ILE A 123 18.28 -17.57 13.29
N ALA A 124 17.50 -17.85 12.25
CA ALA A 124 16.09 -18.20 12.42
C ALA A 124 15.88 -19.40 13.38
N PRO A 125 16.71 -20.47 13.36
CA PRO A 125 16.62 -21.56 14.33
C PRO A 125 16.93 -21.15 15.77
N ILE A 126 17.81 -20.15 15.97
CA ILE A 126 18.16 -19.61 17.29
C ILE A 126 16.98 -18.82 17.86
N VAL A 127 16.36 -17.96 17.03
CA VAL A 127 15.21 -17.14 17.44
C VAL A 127 13.99 -18.04 17.70
N ASN A 128 13.78 -19.04 16.84
CA ASN A 128 12.69 -20.01 16.90
C ASN A 128 11.32 -19.31 17.07
N ASP A 129 11.03 -18.41 16.14
CA ASP A 129 9.79 -17.65 16.04
C ASP A 129 9.35 -17.59 14.58
N GLY A 130 8.12 -18.04 14.29
CA GLY A 130 7.57 -18.02 12.93
C GLY A 130 7.33 -16.61 12.36
N HIS A 131 7.34 -15.59 13.22
CA HIS A 131 7.22 -14.18 12.82
C HIS A 131 8.59 -13.53 12.53
N PHE A 132 9.69 -14.22 12.84
CA PHE A 132 11.02 -13.71 12.54
C PHE A 132 11.28 -13.75 11.02
N ARG A 133 11.58 -12.60 10.44
CA ARG A 133 11.97 -12.44 9.03
C ARG A 133 12.99 -11.31 8.91
N ALA A 134 14.08 -11.57 8.19
CA ALA A 134 14.96 -10.52 7.70
C ALA A 134 14.61 -10.22 6.23
N ARG A 135 14.50 -8.94 5.88
CA ARG A 135 14.19 -8.48 4.52
C ARG A 135 15.05 -7.29 4.17
N TYR A 136 15.44 -7.22 2.90
CA TYR A 136 16.05 -6.02 2.34
C TYR A 136 14.95 -5.04 1.91
N PHE A 137 15.09 -3.79 2.32
CA PHE A 137 14.29 -2.66 1.83
C PHE A 137 15.25 -1.69 1.14
N GLY A 138 14.91 -1.28 -0.09
CA GLY A 138 15.69 -0.29 -0.83
C GLY A 138 15.61 1.09 -0.18
N PRO A 139 16.57 1.99 -0.47
CA PRO A 139 16.67 3.31 0.16
C PRO A 139 15.40 4.16 -0.01
N GLU A 140 14.67 3.98 -1.11
CA GLU A 140 13.40 4.65 -1.38
C GLU A 140 12.30 4.27 -0.37
N MET A 141 12.25 3.01 0.05
CA MET A 141 11.29 2.55 1.06
C MET A 141 11.70 3.01 2.45
N VAL A 142 13.01 2.97 2.74
CA VAL A 142 13.53 3.33 4.07
C VAL A 142 13.36 4.81 4.37
N ALA A 143 13.39 5.68 3.35
CA ALA A 143 13.13 7.11 3.52
C ALA A 143 11.73 7.45 4.08
N GLY A 144 10.78 6.53 3.97
CA GLY A 144 9.43 6.67 4.54
C GLY A 144 9.31 6.16 5.99
N PHE A 145 10.32 5.48 6.54
CA PHE A 145 10.28 5.03 7.92
C PHE A 145 10.63 6.16 8.89
N SER A 146 9.79 6.34 9.89
CA SER A 146 10.03 7.24 11.02
C SER A 146 10.04 6.44 12.31
N ASP A 147 11.08 6.62 13.12
CA ASP A 147 11.12 6.12 14.50
C ASP A 147 10.30 7.00 15.46
N ALA A 148 9.81 8.16 15.00
CA ALA A 148 8.95 9.00 15.81
C ALA A 148 7.57 8.35 15.98
N PRO A 149 6.95 8.45 17.18
CA PRO A 149 5.56 8.08 17.34
C PRO A 149 4.66 8.84 16.34
N PRO A 150 3.53 8.23 15.92
CA PRO A 150 2.59 8.92 15.06
C PRO A 150 2.08 10.20 15.75
N SER A 151 1.93 11.25 14.96
CA SER A 151 1.37 12.53 15.39
C SER A 151 -0.10 12.38 15.80
N ALA A 152 -0.60 13.32 16.60
CA ALA A 152 -2.01 13.33 17.01
C ALA A 152 -2.97 13.38 15.81
N ASP A 153 -2.59 14.11 14.75
CA ASP A 153 -3.39 14.21 13.52
C ASP A 153 -3.41 12.90 12.73
N GLU A 154 -2.28 12.18 12.66
CA GLU A 154 -2.22 10.84 12.04
C GLU A 154 -3.06 9.82 12.82
N VAL A 155 -3.03 9.86 14.15
CA VAL A 155 -3.87 9.00 15.01
C VAL A 155 -5.35 9.34 14.82
N ALA A 156 -5.71 10.62 14.75
CA ALA A 156 -7.09 11.05 14.51
C ALA A 156 -7.58 10.61 13.13
N ALA A 157 -6.76 10.78 12.09
CA ALA A 157 -7.08 10.33 10.74
C ALA A 157 -7.27 8.81 10.66
N PHE A 158 -6.40 8.04 11.32
CA PHE A 158 -6.53 6.58 11.42
C PHE A 158 -7.84 6.17 12.13
N HIS A 159 -8.19 6.83 13.24
CA HIS A 159 -9.45 6.55 13.93
C HIS A 159 -10.67 6.88 13.05
N ASP A 160 -10.63 7.98 12.30
CA ASP A 160 -11.70 8.32 11.37
C ASP A 160 -11.82 7.30 10.23
N GLU A 161 -10.70 6.81 9.70
CA GLU A 161 -10.68 5.73 8.71
C GLU A 161 -11.32 4.44 9.26
N VAL A 162 -10.91 4.00 10.45
CA VAL A 162 -11.45 2.80 11.10
C VAL A 162 -12.95 2.95 11.36
N ARG A 163 -13.39 4.14 11.81
CA ARG A 163 -14.81 4.44 12.03
C ARG A 163 -15.62 4.34 10.73
N LEU A 164 -15.11 4.89 9.63
CA LEU A 164 -15.78 4.85 8.33
C LEU A 164 -15.89 3.42 7.78
N ARG A 165 -14.95 2.55 8.11
CA ARG A 165 -14.96 1.13 7.75
C ARG A 165 -15.79 0.25 8.70
N GLY A 166 -16.50 0.84 9.65
CA GLY A 166 -17.31 0.09 10.62
C GLY A 166 -16.48 -0.76 11.58
N GLY A 167 -15.25 -0.33 11.89
CA GLY A 167 -14.35 -1.07 12.78
C GLY A 167 -13.94 -2.44 12.25
N GLU A 168 -13.99 -2.62 10.92
CA GLU A 168 -13.73 -3.91 10.25
C GLU A 168 -14.72 -5.02 10.66
N ILE A 169 -15.87 -4.67 11.25
CA ILE A 169 -16.94 -5.62 11.57
C ILE A 169 -17.98 -5.57 10.45
N PRO A 170 -17.94 -6.52 9.50
CA PRO A 170 -18.75 -6.42 8.31
C PRO A 170 -20.25 -6.67 8.55
N GLU A 171 -20.67 -7.12 9.74
CA GLU A 171 -22.08 -7.22 10.10
C GLU A 171 -22.31 -7.21 11.61
N VAL A 172 -23.26 -6.38 12.06
CA VAL A 172 -23.78 -6.36 13.44
C VAL A 172 -25.31 -6.36 13.38
N ARG A 173 -25.96 -7.31 14.06
CA ARG A 173 -27.43 -7.37 14.14
C ARG A 173 -27.90 -7.86 15.51
N TRP A 174 -29.13 -7.47 15.86
CA TRP A 174 -29.87 -8.04 16.99
C TRP A 174 -30.86 -9.08 16.49
N LEU A 175 -30.82 -10.27 17.09
CA LEU A 175 -31.72 -11.38 16.78
C LEU A 175 -32.90 -11.43 17.75
N PRO A 176 -33.99 -12.13 17.38
CA PRO A 176 -35.08 -12.40 18.30
C PRO A 176 -34.57 -12.99 19.62
N GLY A 177 -35.16 -12.57 20.73
CA GLY A 177 -34.73 -12.98 22.07
C GLY A 177 -33.56 -12.19 22.63
N ASN A 178 -33.27 -10.99 22.10
CA ASN A 178 -32.22 -10.09 22.61
C ASN A 178 -30.80 -10.69 22.49
N VAL A 179 -30.52 -11.37 21.38
CA VAL A 179 -29.20 -11.97 21.11
C VAL A 179 -28.44 -11.09 20.11
N GLY A 180 -27.28 -10.59 20.51
CA GLY A 180 -26.38 -9.87 19.61
C GLY A 180 -25.62 -10.84 18.70
N TYR A 181 -25.54 -10.52 17.41
CA TYR A 181 -24.72 -11.23 16.43
C TYR A 181 -23.71 -10.27 15.82
N LEU A 182 -22.45 -10.72 15.78
CA LEU A 182 -21.36 -10.06 15.08
C LEU A 182 -20.74 -11.07 14.12
N ARG A 183 -20.57 -10.68 12.85
CA ARG A 183 -19.83 -11.48 11.89
C ARG A 183 -18.39 -11.00 11.84
N ILE A 184 -17.47 -11.91 12.13
CA ILE A 184 -16.03 -11.67 12.03
C ILE A 184 -15.54 -12.42 10.78
N SER A 185 -14.95 -11.69 9.84
CA SER A 185 -14.27 -12.31 8.70
C SER A 185 -12.87 -12.75 9.14
N ARG A 186 -12.40 -13.89 8.60
CA ARG A 186 -11.00 -14.32 8.71
C ARG A 186 -10.14 -13.64 7.66
#